data_AF-A0A1A8U8B8-F1
#
_entry.id   AF-A0A1A8U8B8-F1
#
_cell.length_a   1.000
_cell.length_b   1.000
_cell.length_c   1.000
_cell.angle_alpha   90.00
_cell.angle_beta   90.00
_cell.angle_gamma   90.00
#
_symmetry.space_group_name_H-M   'P 1'
#
loop_
_entity.id
_entity.type
_entity.pdbx_description
1 polymer ?
#
loop_
_entity_poly.entity_id
_entity_poly.type
_entity_poly.pdbx_seq_one_letter_code
_entity_poly.pdbx_strand_id
1 'polypeptide(L)'
;DGVYAASLQELDDLVGAIKTAADETDRDNTLIWFTGDNGPWDQKCQYAGSVGPFTGKWQTNKGGGSAKQTTWEGGHRVPTVVYWPGRIPANSTSAALLSGMDIFPTVLSLAGITPPSDRRYDGIDATRILLQREHTGHEFLFHPNSGAAGKFGDLQTVRAEKYKAFFVTGAAEACGGGTGQQQLHDPP
;
A
#
# COMPACT_ATOMS: atom_id res chain seq x y z
N ASP A 1 6.98 21.80 14.85
CA ASP A 1 6.94 20.69 13.86
C ASP A 1 8.30 20.05 13.70
N GLY A 2 8.35 18.73 13.52
CA GLY A 2 9.58 17.97 13.31
C GLY A 2 9.94 17.85 11.82
N VAL A 3 11.18 17.43 11.51
CA VAL A 3 11.69 17.33 10.13
C VAL A 3 10.79 16.49 9.21
N TYR A 4 10.26 15.36 9.70
CA TYR A 4 9.34 14.54 8.90
C TYR A 4 8.05 15.29 8.53
N ALA A 5 7.45 16.02 9.47
CA ALA A 5 6.22 16.78 9.24
C ALA A 5 6.45 17.92 8.23
N ALA A 6 7.60 18.59 8.31
CA ALA A 6 7.99 19.62 7.33
C ALA A 6 8.12 19.03 5.91
N SER A 7 8.80 17.88 5.76
CA SER A 7 8.90 17.20 4.46
C SER A 7 7.55 16.71 3.94
N LEU A 8 6.66 16.28 4.83
CA LEU A 8 5.31 15.85 4.46
C LEU A 8 4.44 17.03 4.01
N GLN A 9 4.56 18.20 4.66
CA GLN A 9 3.87 19.42 4.23
C GLN A 9 4.34 19.88 2.86
N GLU A 10 5.65 19.84 2.60
CA GLU A 10 6.19 20.19 1.28
C GLU A 10 5.69 19.23 0.19
N LEU A 11 5.61 17.92 0.48
CA LEU A 11 5.01 16.95 -0.43
C LEU A 11 3.52 17.29 -0.73
N ASP A 12 2.74 17.63 0.30
CA ASP A 12 1.33 18.02 0.15
C ASP A 12 1.18 19.26 -0.74
N ASP A 13 1.99 20.30 -0.49
CA ASP A 13 2.00 21.54 -1.30
C ASP A 13 2.34 21.25 -2.77
N LEU A 14 3.32 20.36 -3.02
CA LEU A 14 3.71 19.95 -4.38
C LEU A 14 2.61 19.16 -5.09
N VAL A 15 1.93 18.24 -4.39
CA VAL A 15 0.78 17.52 -4.94
C VAL A 15 -0.36 18.51 -5.25
N GLY A 16 -0.58 19.50 -4.38
CA GLY A 16 -1.54 20.59 -4.59
C GLY A 16 -1.23 21.42 -5.84
N ALA A 17 0.05 21.73 -6.09
CA ALA A 17 0.49 22.43 -7.29
C ALA A 17 0.25 21.59 -8.57
N ILE A 18 0.60 20.30 -8.56
CA ILE A 18 0.35 19.38 -9.68
C ILE A 18 -1.15 19.28 -9.98
N LYS A 19 -1.97 19.09 -8.94
CA LYS A 19 -3.43 19.02 -9.07
C LYS A 19 -3.99 20.32 -9.66
N THR A 20 -3.54 21.47 -9.18
CA THR A 20 -4.00 22.77 -9.69
C THR A 20 -3.68 22.92 -11.17
N ALA A 21 -2.44 22.63 -11.57
CA ALA A 21 -2.04 22.68 -12.98
C ALA A 21 -2.83 21.70 -13.87
N ALA A 22 -3.10 20.49 -13.38
CA ALA A 22 -3.94 19.51 -14.07
C ALA A 22 -5.38 20.01 -14.24
N ASP A 23 -5.98 20.58 -13.19
CA ASP A 23 -7.33 21.13 -13.22
C ASP A 23 -7.46 22.33 -14.17
N GLU A 24 -6.44 23.18 -14.24
CA GLU A 24 -6.40 24.33 -15.17
C GLU A 24 -6.21 23.91 -16.63
N THR A 25 -5.59 22.76 -16.88
CA THR A 25 -5.25 22.30 -18.22
C THR A 25 -6.34 21.41 -18.84
N ASP A 26 -6.73 20.33 -18.17
CA ASP A 26 -7.72 19.36 -18.69
C ASP A 26 -8.34 18.53 -17.55
N ARG A 27 -9.04 19.21 -16.65
CA ARG A 27 -9.59 18.66 -15.40
C ARG A 27 -10.37 17.36 -15.57
N ASP A 28 -11.30 17.33 -16.52
CA ASP A 28 -12.26 16.22 -16.66
C ASP A 28 -11.66 15.01 -17.40
N ASN A 29 -10.44 15.16 -17.94
CA ASN A 29 -9.71 14.14 -18.68
C ASN A 29 -8.39 13.73 -17.99
N THR A 30 -8.11 14.29 -16.82
CA THR A 30 -6.90 13.97 -16.05
C THR A 30 -7.23 13.09 -14.85
N LEU A 31 -6.68 11.88 -14.84
CA LEU A 31 -6.66 10.99 -13.68
C LEU A 31 -5.40 11.26 -12.85
N ILE A 32 -5.57 11.52 -11.56
CA ILE A 32 -4.47 11.55 -10.59
C ILE A 32 -4.61 10.34 -9.66
N TRP A 33 -3.58 9.51 -9.58
CA TRP A 33 -3.48 8.37 -8.67
C TRP A 33 -2.32 8.59 -7.70
N PHE A 34 -2.63 8.98 -6.47
CA PHE A 34 -1.64 9.19 -5.41
C PHE A 34 -1.54 7.96 -4.51
N THR A 35 -0.32 7.46 -4.27
CA THR A 35 -0.07 6.32 -3.38
C THR A 35 1.38 6.30 -2.86
N GLY A 36 1.67 5.42 -1.91
CA GLY A 36 3.03 5.13 -1.43
C GLY A 36 3.61 3.85 -2.00
N ASP A 37 4.92 3.65 -1.89
CA ASP A 37 5.61 2.42 -2.32
C ASP A 37 5.73 1.39 -1.20
N ASN A 38 5.85 1.83 0.06
CA ASN A 38 5.88 1.00 1.27
C ASN A 38 5.52 1.82 2.52
N GLY A 39 5.44 1.13 3.66
CA GLY A 39 5.33 1.71 4.98
C GLY A 39 6.51 2.59 5.40
N PRO A 40 6.39 3.33 6.52
CA PRO A 40 7.45 4.19 7.02
C PRO A 40 8.71 3.40 7.43
N TRP A 41 9.84 4.08 7.55
CA TRP A 41 11.10 3.45 7.94
C TRP A 41 11.41 3.68 9.43
N ASP A 42 10.97 2.76 10.29
CA ASP A 42 11.04 2.88 11.76
C ASP A 42 12.47 3.17 12.31
N GLN A 43 13.52 2.63 11.67
CA GLN A 43 14.93 2.89 12.05
C GLN A 43 15.31 4.39 11.97
N LYS A 44 14.53 5.21 11.26
CA LYS A 44 14.75 6.66 11.17
C LYS A 44 14.26 7.43 12.40
N CYS A 45 13.68 6.75 13.39
CA CYS A 45 13.31 7.34 14.68
C CYS A 45 12.46 8.61 14.51
N GLN A 46 12.90 9.77 15.02
CA GLN A 46 12.18 11.05 14.88
C GLN A 46 11.98 11.54 13.43
N TYR A 47 12.64 10.90 12.45
CA TYR A 47 12.48 11.18 11.03
C TYR A 47 11.58 10.16 10.31
N ALA A 48 11.03 9.18 11.02
CA ALA A 48 10.12 8.18 10.46
C ALA A 48 8.68 8.71 10.38
N GLY A 49 7.93 8.18 9.41
CA GLY A 49 6.48 8.33 9.39
C GLY A 49 5.78 7.45 10.43
N SER A 50 4.45 7.46 10.39
CA SER A 50 3.62 6.67 11.31
C SER A 50 2.92 5.53 10.57
N VAL A 51 2.93 4.33 11.16
CA VAL A 51 2.08 3.21 10.72
C VAL A 51 0.61 3.40 11.14
N GLY A 52 0.29 4.46 11.89
CA GLY A 52 -1.05 4.70 12.42
C GLY A 52 -1.55 3.51 13.25
N PRO A 53 -2.79 3.03 13.02
CA PRO A 53 -3.35 1.90 13.76
C PRO A 53 -2.83 0.53 13.28
N PHE A 54 -1.95 0.47 12.29
CA PHE A 54 -1.58 -0.77 11.59
C PHE A 54 -0.43 -1.54 12.29
N THR A 55 -0.52 -1.65 13.61
CA THR A 55 0.35 -2.50 14.43
C THR A 55 -0.36 -3.80 14.80
N GLY A 56 0.35 -4.94 14.72
CA GLY A 56 -0.21 -6.24 15.09
C GLY A 56 0.06 -6.62 16.55
N LYS A 57 -0.84 -7.44 17.13
CA LYS A 57 -0.76 -7.91 18.53
C LYS A 57 0.51 -8.73 18.80
N TRP A 58 1.05 -9.43 17.82
CA TRP A 58 2.30 -10.17 17.99
C TRP A 58 3.47 -9.21 18.20
N GLN A 59 3.59 -8.18 17.37
CA GLN A 59 4.67 -7.18 17.43
C GLN A 59 4.63 -6.40 18.73
N THR A 60 3.44 -6.00 19.19
CA THR A 60 3.29 -5.27 20.47
C THR A 60 3.78 -6.07 21.67
N ASN A 61 3.75 -7.40 21.60
CA ASN A 61 4.19 -8.29 22.69
C ASN A 61 5.63 -8.79 22.53
N LYS A 62 6.17 -8.82 21.31
CA LYS A 62 7.48 -9.43 20.99
C LYS A 62 8.56 -8.43 20.60
N GLY A 63 8.20 -7.16 20.39
CA GLY A 63 9.12 -6.09 20.01
C GLY A 63 9.43 -6.03 18.51
N GLY A 64 10.19 -5.01 18.13
CA GLY A 64 10.58 -4.72 16.74
C GLY A 64 9.58 -3.86 15.95
N GLY A 65 10.00 -3.42 14.77
CA GLY A 65 9.26 -2.56 13.86
C GLY A 65 8.24 -3.33 13.02
N SER A 66 7.12 -2.68 12.73
CA SER A 66 6.01 -3.26 11.93
C SER A 66 5.85 -2.59 10.57
N ALA A 67 6.78 -1.71 10.22
CA ALA A 67 6.72 -0.87 9.05
C ALA A 67 7.53 -1.48 7.87
N LYS A 68 8.24 -0.64 7.11
CA LYS A 68 9.06 -1.04 5.95
C LYS A 68 9.86 -2.33 6.21
N GLN A 69 10.01 -3.14 5.16
CA GLN A 69 10.65 -4.48 5.17
C GLN A 69 9.84 -5.61 5.82
N THR A 70 8.65 -5.32 6.35
CA THR A 70 7.77 -6.34 6.94
C THR A 70 6.53 -6.59 6.10
N THR A 71 5.90 -7.74 6.31
CA THR A 71 4.57 -8.07 5.77
C THR A 71 3.45 -7.78 6.76
N TRP A 72 3.73 -7.09 7.87
CA TRP A 72 2.69 -6.51 8.72
C TRP A 72 1.96 -5.41 7.97
N GLU A 73 0.74 -5.06 8.42
CA GLU A 73 -0.08 -4.07 7.72
C GLU A 73 0.65 -2.73 7.55
N GLY A 74 1.37 -2.26 8.58
CA GLY A 74 2.17 -1.02 8.50
C GLY A 74 3.31 -1.05 7.48
N GLY A 75 3.71 -2.20 6.94
CA GLY A 75 4.82 -2.32 6.00
C GLY A 75 4.45 -2.16 4.52
N HIS A 76 3.20 -2.46 4.15
CA HIS A 76 2.73 -2.43 2.75
C HIS A 76 1.37 -1.78 2.55
N ARG A 77 0.54 -1.62 3.61
CA ARG A 77 -0.71 -0.89 3.50
C ARG A 77 -0.43 0.61 3.51
N VAL A 78 -0.53 1.23 2.35
CA VAL A 78 -0.18 2.64 2.09
C VAL A 78 -1.43 3.49 1.82
N PRO A 79 -1.40 4.80 2.11
CA PRO A 79 -2.48 5.70 1.70
C PRO A 79 -2.63 5.67 0.18
N THR A 80 -3.86 5.67 -0.31
CA THR A 80 -4.16 5.77 -1.75
C THR A 80 -5.35 6.68 -1.95
N VAL A 81 -5.22 7.65 -2.86
CA VAL A 81 -6.30 8.56 -3.29
C VAL A 81 -6.31 8.60 -4.80
N VAL A 82 -7.48 8.41 -5.40
CA VAL A 82 -7.67 8.49 -6.84
C VAL A 82 -8.65 9.61 -7.14
N TYR A 83 -8.25 10.54 -8.00
CA TYR A 83 -8.96 11.76 -8.32
C TYR A 83 -9.20 11.82 -9.83
N TRP A 84 -10.47 11.89 -10.23
CA TRP A 84 -10.88 12.14 -11.60
C TRP A 84 -12.27 12.80 -11.63
N PRO A 85 -12.32 14.15 -11.71
CA PRO A 85 -13.57 14.91 -11.73
C PRO A 85 -14.54 14.44 -12.82
N GLY A 86 -15.83 14.39 -12.48
CA GLY A 86 -16.87 13.95 -13.41
C GLY A 86 -16.88 12.44 -13.74
N ARG A 87 -15.85 11.69 -13.34
CA ARG A 87 -15.73 10.24 -13.56
C ARG A 87 -15.80 9.43 -12.28
N ILE A 88 -15.01 9.81 -11.27
CA ILE A 88 -15.01 9.17 -9.94
C ILE A 88 -15.92 9.97 -9.00
N PRO A 89 -16.89 9.33 -8.33
CA PRO A 89 -17.75 10.00 -7.36
C PRO A 89 -16.94 10.61 -6.21
N ALA A 90 -17.10 11.92 -5.99
CA ALA A 90 -16.46 12.64 -4.89
C ALA A 90 -16.92 12.12 -3.52
N ASN A 91 -16.08 12.32 -2.50
CA ASN A 91 -16.34 11.92 -1.11
C ASN A 91 -16.73 10.44 -0.95
N SER A 92 -16.13 9.58 -1.74
CA SER A 92 -16.32 8.14 -1.67
C SER A 92 -15.12 7.45 -1.02
N THR A 93 -15.37 6.31 -0.39
CA THR A 93 -14.35 5.40 0.14
C THR A 93 -14.65 4.00 -0.36
N SER A 94 -13.60 3.17 -0.51
CA SER A 94 -13.74 1.77 -0.89
C SER A 94 -12.92 0.89 0.06
N ALA A 95 -13.52 -0.22 0.47
CA ALA A 95 -12.85 -1.27 1.24
C ALA A 95 -12.39 -2.45 0.35
N ALA A 96 -12.54 -2.33 -0.97
CA ALA A 96 -12.07 -3.34 -1.92
C ALA A 96 -10.56 -3.59 -1.74
N LEU A 97 -10.15 -4.85 -1.76
CA LEU A 97 -8.75 -5.21 -1.69
C LEU A 97 -8.08 -4.96 -3.04
N LEU A 98 -7.12 -4.04 -3.05
CA LEU A 98 -6.33 -3.68 -4.23
C LEU A 98 -4.84 -3.76 -3.91
N SER A 99 -4.05 -3.85 -4.97
CA SER A 99 -2.59 -3.88 -4.99
C SER A 99 -2.06 -2.76 -5.90
N GLY A 100 -0.82 -2.31 -5.67
CA GLY A 100 -0.12 -1.43 -6.63
C GLY A 100 0.00 -2.05 -8.02
N MET A 101 -0.05 -3.38 -8.13
CA MET A 101 -0.08 -4.10 -9.41
C MET A 101 -1.34 -3.81 -10.24
N ASP A 102 -2.43 -3.38 -9.61
CA ASP A 102 -3.71 -3.09 -10.28
C ASP A 102 -3.68 -1.76 -11.06
N ILE A 103 -2.72 -0.88 -10.75
CA ILE A 103 -2.55 0.40 -11.45
C ILE A 103 -2.34 0.16 -12.94
N PHE A 104 -1.48 -0.81 -13.29
CA PHE A 104 -1.14 -1.10 -14.68
C PHE A 104 -2.35 -1.52 -15.54
N PRO A 105 -3.08 -2.62 -15.23
CA PRO A 105 -4.22 -3.03 -16.03
C PRO A 105 -5.37 -2.01 -15.99
N THR A 106 -5.55 -1.28 -14.88
CA THR A 106 -6.58 -0.24 -14.78
C THR A 106 -6.30 0.92 -15.74
N VAL A 107 -5.06 1.42 -15.78
CA VAL A 107 -4.69 2.52 -16.70
C VAL A 107 -4.80 2.08 -18.16
N LEU A 108 -4.43 0.84 -18.50
CA LEU A 108 -4.63 0.31 -19.86
C LEU A 108 -6.10 0.26 -20.25
N SER A 109 -6.97 -0.24 -19.36
CA SER A 109 -8.42 -0.30 -19.57
C SER A 109 -9.01 1.09 -19.83
N LEU A 110 -8.65 2.07 -18.99
CA LEU A 110 -9.07 3.46 -19.13
C LEU A 110 -8.58 4.12 -20.43
N ALA A 111 -7.40 3.73 -20.91
CA ALA A 111 -6.84 4.19 -22.18
C ALA A 111 -7.39 3.44 -23.41
N GLY A 112 -8.24 2.41 -23.22
CA GLY A 112 -8.73 1.55 -24.30
C GLY A 112 -7.65 0.68 -24.95
N ILE A 113 -6.57 0.38 -24.21
CA ILE A 113 -5.42 -0.39 -24.68
C ILE A 113 -5.55 -1.85 -24.24
N THR A 114 -5.37 -2.78 -25.17
CA THR A 114 -5.27 -4.20 -24.87
C THR A 114 -3.81 -4.55 -24.53
N PRO A 115 -3.52 -5.13 -23.34
CA PRO A 115 -2.16 -5.56 -23.01
C PRO A 115 -1.69 -6.73 -23.90
N PRO A 116 -0.37 -6.90 -24.09
CA PRO A 116 0.20 -8.10 -24.70
C PRO A 116 -0.31 -9.40 -24.06
N SER A 117 -0.70 -10.38 -24.88
CA SER A 117 -1.18 -11.69 -24.44
C SER A 117 -0.07 -12.72 -24.20
N ASP A 118 1.19 -12.32 -24.38
CA ASP A 118 2.38 -13.19 -24.28
C ASP A 118 2.94 -13.31 -22.85
N ARG A 119 2.30 -12.66 -21.87
CA ARG A 119 2.72 -12.66 -20.46
C ARG A 119 1.52 -12.59 -19.53
N ARG A 120 1.76 -12.97 -18.28
CA ARG A 120 0.78 -12.88 -17.20
C ARG A 120 0.92 -11.54 -16.46
N TYR A 121 -0.21 -10.99 -16.04
CA TYR A 121 -0.29 -9.85 -15.15
C TYR A 121 -0.99 -10.30 -13.87
N ASP A 122 -0.44 -9.92 -12.72
CA ASP A 122 -0.99 -10.30 -11.42
C ASP A 122 -1.96 -9.27 -10.83
N GLY A 123 -2.07 -8.10 -11.49
CA GLY A 123 -3.07 -7.08 -11.15
C GLY A 123 -4.42 -7.32 -11.83
N ILE A 124 -5.47 -6.71 -11.28
CA ILE A 124 -6.83 -6.69 -11.83
C ILE A 124 -7.22 -5.29 -12.29
N ASP A 125 -8.15 -5.20 -13.25
CA ASP A 125 -8.73 -3.92 -13.66
C ASP A 125 -9.70 -3.39 -12.58
N ALA A 126 -9.31 -2.30 -11.91
CA ALA A 126 -10.09 -1.65 -10.86
C ALA A 126 -11.09 -0.61 -11.41
N THR A 127 -11.29 -0.49 -12.73
CA THR A 127 -12.16 0.52 -13.34
C THR A 127 -13.59 0.48 -12.79
N ARG A 128 -14.16 -0.71 -12.55
CA ARG A 128 -15.52 -0.82 -11.94
C ARG A 128 -15.55 -0.36 -10.49
N ILE A 129 -14.48 -0.56 -9.73
CA ILE A 129 -14.35 -0.04 -8.35
C ILE A 129 -14.30 1.49 -8.39
N LEU A 130 -13.47 2.06 -9.27
CA LEU A 130 -13.28 3.51 -9.38
C LEU A 130 -14.52 4.25 -9.92
N LEU A 131 -15.12 3.75 -11.01
CA LEU A 131 -16.17 4.46 -11.74
C LEU A 131 -17.59 4.04 -11.36
N GLN A 132 -17.76 2.78 -10.91
CA GLN A 132 -19.09 2.20 -10.62
C GLN A 132 -19.28 1.89 -9.13
N ARG A 133 -18.29 2.20 -8.28
CA ARG A 133 -18.31 1.99 -6.83
C ARG A 133 -18.53 0.53 -6.44
N GLU A 134 -18.00 -0.39 -7.23
CA GLU A 134 -17.96 -1.78 -6.81
C GLU A 134 -16.99 -1.97 -5.64
N HIS A 135 -17.28 -2.96 -4.81
CA HIS A 135 -16.54 -3.21 -3.57
C HIS A 135 -15.76 -4.52 -3.59
N THR A 136 -15.84 -5.26 -4.70
CA THR A 136 -15.17 -6.54 -4.87
C THR A 136 -13.85 -6.33 -5.62
N GLY A 137 -12.74 -6.50 -4.90
CA GLY A 137 -11.38 -6.51 -5.46
C GLY A 137 -10.81 -7.93 -5.46
N HIS A 138 -9.54 -8.05 -5.10
CA HIS A 138 -8.88 -9.35 -4.92
C HIS A 138 -9.54 -10.18 -3.80
N GLU A 139 -9.74 -11.47 -4.05
CA GLU A 139 -10.07 -12.43 -2.98
C GLU A 139 -8.85 -12.69 -2.08
N PHE A 140 -7.67 -12.82 -2.71
CA PHE A 140 -6.39 -13.08 -2.06
C PHE A 140 -5.32 -12.06 -2.42
N LEU A 141 -4.54 -11.63 -1.43
CA LEU A 141 -3.29 -10.89 -1.64
C LEU A 141 -2.11 -11.67 -1.05
N PHE A 142 -1.09 -11.89 -1.87
CA PHE A 142 0.13 -12.62 -1.50
C PHE A 142 1.23 -11.60 -1.19
N HIS A 143 1.89 -11.77 -0.03
CA HIS A 143 3.01 -10.90 0.35
C HIS A 143 4.27 -11.75 0.53
N PRO A 144 5.15 -11.73 -0.47
CA PRO A 144 6.51 -12.24 -0.35
C PRO A 144 7.28 -11.47 0.73
N ASN A 145 8.25 -12.13 1.31
CA ASN A 145 9.11 -11.55 2.31
C ASN A 145 10.01 -10.45 1.74
N SER A 146 10.15 -9.36 2.50
CA SER A 146 10.94 -8.17 2.14
C SER A 146 12.15 -7.91 3.06
N GLY A 147 12.61 -8.95 3.80
CA GLY A 147 13.91 -8.98 4.46
C GLY A 147 13.91 -8.88 5.99
N ALA A 148 12.75 -8.67 6.64
CA ALA A 148 12.70 -8.57 8.10
C ALA A 148 12.68 -9.92 8.85
N ALA A 149 12.19 -11.00 8.23
CA ALA A 149 12.09 -12.31 8.87
C ALA A 149 11.86 -13.42 7.84
N GLY A 150 12.53 -14.57 7.97
CA GLY A 150 12.50 -15.61 6.94
C GLY A 150 13.42 -15.28 5.76
N LYS A 151 13.19 -15.93 4.62
CA LYS A 151 14.03 -15.80 3.43
C LYS A 151 13.41 -14.80 2.45
N PHE A 152 14.21 -13.82 2.02
CA PHE A 152 13.79 -12.79 1.07
C PHE A 152 13.17 -13.41 -0.19
N GLY A 153 11.99 -12.92 -0.57
CA GLY A 153 11.23 -13.41 -1.72
C GLY A 153 10.33 -14.63 -1.46
N ASP A 154 10.51 -15.37 -0.36
CA ASP A 154 9.61 -16.48 -0.04
C ASP A 154 8.25 -15.95 0.45
N LEU A 155 7.17 -16.69 0.19
CA LEU A 155 5.83 -16.29 0.62
C LEU A 155 5.77 -16.25 2.16
N GLN A 156 5.43 -15.09 2.74
CA GLN A 156 5.36 -14.93 4.19
C GLN A 156 3.94 -14.82 4.70
N THR A 157 3.06 -14.12 3.96
CA THR A 157 1.66 -13.96 4.36
C THR A 157 0.73 -14.03 3.18
N VAL A 158 -0.47 -14.53 3.44
CA VAL A 158 -1.61 -14.47 2.52
C VAL A 158 -2.74 -13.77 3.24
N ARG A 159 -3.29 -12.75 2.60
CA ARG A 159 -4.54 -12.13 3.04
C ARG A 159 -5.69 -12.73 2.25
N ALA A 160 -6.72 -13.19 2.93
CA ALA A 160 -7.98 -13.64 2.38
C ALA A 160 -9.08 -12.79 3.02
N GLU A 161 -9.65 -11.85 2.25
CA GLU A 161 -10.63 -10.88 2.76
C GLU A 161 -10.17 -10.15 4.04
N LYS A 162 -10.82 -10.44 5.17
CA LYS A 162 -10.58 -9.88 6.51
C LYS A 162 -9.52 -10.65 7.31
N TYR A 163 -9.09 -11.81 6.83
CA TYR A 163 -8.11 -12.66 7.47
C TYR A 163 -6.73 -12.51 6.82
N LYS A 164 -5.68 -12.63 7.63
CA LYS A 164 -4.30 -12.67 7.15
C LYS A 164 -3.54 -13.73 7.91
N ALA A 165 -3.10 -14.77 7.21
CA ALA A 165 -2.32 -15.86 7.76
C ALA A 165 -0.82 -15.52 7.68
N PHE A 166 -0.08 -15.88 8.72
CA PHE A 166 1.36 -15.63 8.81
C PHE A 166 2.09 -16.97 8.90
N PHE A 167 2.77 -17.36 7.83
CA PHE A 167 3.66 -18.53 7.87
C PHE A 167 4.91 -18.24 8.70
N VAL A 168 5.40 -17.00 8.64
CA VAL A 168 6.51 -16.54 9.48
C VAL A 168 6.16 -15.19 10.08
N THR A 169 6.14 -15.10 11.41
CA THR A 169 6.14 -13.82 12.12
C THR A 169 7.57 -13.40 12.43
N GLY A 170 7.80 -12.11 12.52
CA GLY A 170 9.09 -11.49 12.88
C GLY A 170 8.93 -9.97 12.77
N ALA A 171 9.98 -9.20 12.97
CA ALA A 171 9.87 -7.74 12.87
C ALA A 171 11.12 -7.14 12.26
N ALA A 172 10.96 -5.98 11.61
CA ALA A 172 12.11 -5.18 11.23
C ALA A 172 12.77 -4.60 12.50
N GLU A 173 13.96 -4.03 12.35
CA GLU A 173 14.56 -3.27 13.44
C GLU A 173 13.76 -1.99 13.68
N ALA A 174 13.36 -1.77 14.94
CA ALA A 174 12.70 -0.56 15.40
C ALA A 174 13.71 0.55 15.70
N CYS A 175 13.22 1.78 15.89
CA CYS A 175 14.02 2.84 16.49
C CYS A 175 14.65 2.37 17.81
N GLY A 176 15.97 2.57 17.96
CA GLY A 176 16.72 2.11 19.13
C GLY A 176 17.20 0.65 19.07
N GLY A 177 17.05 -0.02 17.92
CA GLY A 177 17.69 -1.33 17.66
C GLY A 177 16.89 -2.55 18.12
N GLY A 178 15.66 -2.37 18.62
CA GLY A 178 14.80 -3.48 19.03
C GLY A 178 14.38 -4.32 17.82
N THR A 179 14.50 -5.63 17.91
CA THR A 179 14.03 -6.59 16.88
C THR A 179 13.06 -7.60 17.50
N GLY A 180 12.23 -8.22 16.66
CA GLY A 180 11.33 -9.31 17.05
C GLY A 180 11.84 -10.62 16.47
N GLN A 181 12.14 -11.60 17.33
CA GLN A 181 12.64 -12.91 16.90
C GLN A 181 11.66 -13.59 15.96
N GLN A 182 12.15 -14.09 14.82
CA GLN A 182 11.31 -14.77 13.86
C GLN A 182 10.74 -16.08 14.43
N GLN A 183 9.52 -16.43 14.04
CA GLN A 183 8.84 -17.66 14.42
C GLN A 183 8.12 -18.22 13.19
N LEU A 184 8.32 -19.51 12.93
CA LEU A 184 7.60 -20.27 11.90
C LEU A 184 6.30 -20.81 12.49
N HIS A 185 5.22 -20.79 11.71
CA HIS A 185 3.91 -21.31 12.07
C HIS A 185 3.48 -22.39 11.08
N ASP A 186 3.08 -23.56 11.60
CA ASP A 186 2.55 -24.69 10.83
C ASP A 186 1.49 -25.43 11.67
N PRO A 187 0.19 -25.23 11.41
CA PRO A 187 -0.39 -24.35 10.37
C PRO A 187 -0.20 -22.83 10.67
N PRO A 188 -0.33 -21.96 9.64
CA PRO A 188 -0.15 -20.50 9.73
C PRO A 188 -1.32 -19.71 10.33
#